data_AF-A0A2E0QIH0-F1
#
_entry.id   AF-A0A2E0QIH0-F1
#
_cell.length_a   1.000
_cell.length_b   1.000
_cell.length_c   1.000
_cell.angle_alpha   90.00
_cell.angle_beta   90.00
_cell.angle_gamma   90.00
#
_symmetry.space_group_name_H-M   'P 1'
#
loop_
_entity.id
_entity.type
_entity.pdbx_description
1 polymer ?
#
loop_
_entity_poly.entity_id
_entity_poly.type
_entity_poly.pdbx_seq_one_letter_code
_entity_poly.pdbx_strand_id
1 'polypeptide(L)'
;MFQKTAFAIAAFAIFALVPAAFADSISVNTGDSTYDIEYTSSNVEIRSVTADMGFISLIFEVEVVGSEGELEFNFERNFFDAKLGSEDDDFFVLVDGDELSFTETKDDSHRSISFLVDPGTEEIEIIGSEIAGVSYILEKEAEVQAQVEAEEEAIEQAEAEKEAEIISILEKQCGEGTILEDGVCVLENPIIESTPIDSSPLIYGMFGAMGIGLAVVLILWGIGKRSNKEIPPEKN
;
A
#
# COMPACT_ATOMS: atom_id res chain seq x y z
N MET A 1 21.30 12.21 55.56
CA MET A 1 20.71 13.57 55.69
C MET A 1 19.51 13.58 54.78
N PHE A 2 18.34 13.19 55.32
CA PHE A 2 17.11 13.03 54.54
C PHE A 2 16.52 14.42 54.28
N GLN A 3 16.60 14.89 53.04
CA GLN A 3 15.98 16.12 52.61
C GLN A 3 14.49 15.87 52.49
N LYS A 4 13.72 16.51 53.37
CA LYS A 4 12.27 16.47 53.38
C LYS A 4 11.77 17.23 52.15
N THR A 5 11.40 16.54 51.08
CA THR A 5 10.57 17.12 50.04
C THR A 5 9.16 17.27 50.62
N ALA A 6 8.82 18.49 51.00
CA ALA A 6 7.44 18.86 51.28
C ALA A 6 6.75 18.99 49.92
N PHE A 7 5.94 17.99 49.54
CA PHE A 7 4.97 18.16 48.48
C PHE A 7 3.93 19.15 48.99
N ALA A 8 4.01 20.40 48.53
CA ALA A 8 2.94 21.36 48.72
C ALA A 8 1.76 20.87 47.86
N ILE A 9 0.71 20.40 48.52
CA ILE A 9 -0.56 20.08 47.85
C ILE A 9 -1.19 21.45 47.56
N ALA A 10 -1.03 21.94 46.32
CA ALA A 10 -1.76 23.11 45.85
C ALA A 10 -3.26 22.79 45.94
N ALA A 11 -3.99 23.59 46.71
CA ALA A 11 -5.43 23.43 46.86
C ALA A 11 -6.10 24.08 45.64
N PHE A 12 -6.33 23.30 44.58
CA PHE A 12 -7.15 23.70 43.45
C PHE A 12 -8.59 23.94 43.90
N ALA A 13 -9.19 25.03 43.45
CA ALA A 13 -10.63 25.19 43.59
C ALA A 13 -11.27 24.11 42.72
N ILE A 14 -12.06 23.21 43.32
CA ILE A 14 -12.75 22.16 42.56
C ILE A 14 -13.80 22.83 41.67
N PHE A 15 -13.45 23.09 40.41
CA PHE A 15 -14.31 23.66 39.38
C PHE A 15 -15.36 22.65 38.84
N ALA A 16 -15.26 21.37 39.23
CA ALA A 16 -16.10 20.25 38.80
C ALA A 16 -17.63 20.36 39.05
N LEU A 17 -18.13 21.51 39.50
CA LEU A 17 -19.56 21.80 39.68
C LEU A 17 -20.00 23.10 39.00
N VAL A 18 -19.17 23.72 38.16
CA VAL A 18 -19.57 24.90 37.41
C VAL A 18 -20.55 24.47 36.32
N PRO A 19 -21.81 24.97 36.33
CA PRO A 19 -22.74 24.72 35.24
C PRO A 19 -22.12 25.18 33.92
N ALA A 20 -22.27 24.41 32.84
CA ALA A 20 -21.79 24.76 31.49
C ALA A 20 -22.10 26.20 31.06
N ALA A 21 -23.12 26.83 31.66
CA ALA A 21 -23.46 28.24 31.49
C ALA A 21 -22.40 29.27 31.93
N PHE A 22 -21.28 28.86 32.55
CA PHE A 22 -20.18 29.75 32.95
C PHE A 22 -18.81 29.39 32.35
N ALA A 23 -18.75 28.39 31.47
CA ALA A 23 -17.57 28.15 30.66
C ALA A 23 -17.54 29.15 29.49
N ASP A 24 -16.36 29.68 29.20
CA ASP A 24 -16.11 30.38 27.94
C ASP A 24 -15.77 29.33 26.86
N SER A 25 -15.81 29.72 25.59
CA SER A 25 -15.44 28.82 24.50
C SER A 25 -14.52 29.48 23.50
N ILE A 26 -13.62 28.66 22.93
CA ILE A 26 -12.73 29.09 21.86
C ILE A 26 -12.81 28.11 20.69
N SER A 27 -12.92 28.65 19.48
CA SER A 27 -13.04 27.85 18.27
C SER A 27 -11.67 27.52 17.68
N VAL A 28 -11.44 26.25 17.36
CA VAL A 28 -10.25 25.75 16.67
C VAL A 28 -10.62 25.19 15.30
N ASN A 29 -9.79 25.47 14.29
CA ASN A 29 -9.97 24.94 12.95
C ASN A 29 -8.97 23.82 12.66
N THR A 30 -9.46 22.67 12.19
CA THR A 30 -8.65 21.49 11.83
C THR A 30 -8.41 21.38 10.32
N GLY A 31 -8.66 22.44 9.56
CA GLY A 31 -8.67 22.46 8.09
C GLY A 31 -10.04 22.09 7.51
N ASP A 32 -10.58 20.93 7.91
CA ASP A 32 -11.84 20.41 7.37
C ASP A 32 -13.08 20.90 8.12
N SER A 33 -12.94 21.21 9.42
CA SER A 33 -14.04 21.59 10.30
C SER A 33 -13.55 22.51 11.42
N THR A 34 -14.52 23.12 12.09
CA THR A 34 -14.28 23.97 13.26
C THR A 34 -14.97 23.35 14.46
N TYR A 35 -14.27 23.31 15.58
CA TYR A 35 -14.74 22.76 16.85
C TYR A 35 -14.60 23.82 17.94
N ASP A 36 -15.51 23.80 18.91
CA ASP A 36 -15.46 24.70 20.06
C ASP A 36 -14.91 23.92 21.25
N ILE A 37 -13.94 24.53 21.94
CA ILE A 37 -13.36 24.00 23.17
C ILE A 37 -13.90 24.85 24.31
N GLU A 38 -14.60 24.20 25.24
CA GLU A 38 -15.07 24.83 26.47
C GLU A 38 -13.92 24.94 27.47
N TYR A 39 -13.80 26.09 28.13
CA TYR A 39 -12.80 26.31 29.16
C TYR A 39 -13.28 27.26 30.25
N THR A 40 -12.64 27.20 31.41
CA THR A 40 -12.75 28.22 32.45
C THR A 40 -11.37 28.76 32.76
N SER A 41 -11.26 30.07 32.95
CA SER A 41 -10.00 30.71 33.30
C SER A 41 -10.16 31.70 34.46
N SER A 42 -9.11 31.82 35.25
CA SER A 42 -8.93 32.89 36.23
C SER A 42 -7.55 33.49 36.05
N ASN A 43 -7.47 34.81 35.92
CA ASN A 43 -6.22 35.54 35.61
C ASN A 43 -5.53 35.09 34.31
N VAL A 44 -6.23 34.41 33.39
CA VAL A 44 -5.69 34.05 32.07
C VAL A 44 -6.67 34.46 30.98
N GLU A 45 -6.18 35.13 29.95
CA GLU A 45 -6.90 35.43 28.72
C GLU A 45 -6.36 34.54 27.59
N ILE A 46 -7.22 33.72 26.98
CA ILE A 46 -6.84 32.92 25.80
C ILE A 46 -7.06 33.78 24.55
N ARG A 47 -5.99 33.99 23.77
CA ARG A 47 -5.99 34.82 22.56
C ARG A 47 -6.41 34.05 21.33
N SER A 48 -5.86 32.86 21.16
CA SER A 48 -6.10 32.00 20.00
C SER A 48 -5.81 30.54 20.34
N VAL A 49 -6.31 29.65 19.49
CA VAL A 49 -5.99 28.22 19.52
C VAL A 49 -5.74 27.74 18.08
N THR A 50 -4.71 26.92 17.91
CA THR A 50 -4.36 26.29 16.64
C THR A 50 -4.18 24.79 16.86
N ALA A 51 -4.73 23.98 15.95
CA ALA A 51 -4.49 22.54 15.94
C ALA A 51 -3.28 22.22 15.05
N ASP A 52 -2.29 21.54 15.61
CA ASP A 52 -1.22 20.90 14.85
C ASP A 52 -1.60 19.45 14.57
N MET A 53 -2.05 19.18 13.34
CA MET A 53 -2.44 17.85 12.92
C MET A 53 -1.24 16.90 12.72
N GLY A 54 -0.01 17.43 12.58
CA GLY A 54 1.19 16.60 12.40
C GLY A 54 1.71 16.03 13.72
N PHE A 55 1.48 16.73 14.83
CA PHE A 55 1.83 16.28 16.19
C PHE A 55 0.61 15.92 17.05
N ILE A 56 -0.60 16.12 16.52
CA ILE A 56 -1.86 15.93 17.22
C ILE A 56 -1.86 16.71 18.56
N SER A 57 -1.62 18.01 18.45
CA SER A 57 -1.58 18.93 19.58
C SER A 57 -2.46 20.18 19.36
N LEU A 58 -2.88 20.77 20.47
CA LEU A 58 -3.59 22.04 20.51
C LEU A 58 -2.68 23.08 21.16
N ILE A 59 -2.35 24.13 20.39
CA ILE A 59 -1.47 25.22 20.81
C ILE A 59 -2.33 26.45 21.09
N PHE A 60 -2.30 26.91 22.34
CA PHE A 60 -3.04 28.06 22.82
C PHE A 60 -2.08 29.22 23.04
N GLU A 61 -2.36 30.36 22.41
CA GLU A 61 -1.71 31.62 22.76
C GLU A 61 -2.47 32.24 23.93
N VAL A 62 -1.78 32.54 25.02
CA VAL A 62 -2.40 33.04 26.25
C VAL A 62 -1.69 34.29 26.79
N GLU A 63 -2.38 35.02 27.66
CA GLU A 63 -1.80 36.09 28.45
C GLU A 63 -2.25 35.95 29.90
N VAL A 64 -1.29 35.77 30.81
CA VAL A 64 -1.55 35.67 32.25
C VAL A 64 -1.55 37.06 32.88
N VAL A 65 -2.71 37.52 33.35
CA VAL A 65 -2.93 38.86 33.87
C VAL A 65 -2.84 38.88 35.40
N GLY A 66 -1.84 39.56 35.94
CA GLY A 66 -1.75 39.89 37.36
C GLY A 66 -0.94 38.88 38.19
N SER A 67 -1.56 37.78 38.61
CA SER A 67 -0.96 36.72 39.43
C SER A 67 -0.98 35.36 38.73
N GLU A 68 -0.66 34.28 39.44
CA GLU A 68 -0.81 32.90 38.96
C GLU A 68 -2.21 32.69 38.35
N GLY A 69 -2.23 32.10 37.17
CA GLY A 69 -3.41 31.81 36.38
C GLY A 69 -3.90 30.40 36.63
N GLU A 70 -5.22 30.22 36.62
CA GLU A 70 -5.86 28.90 36.71
C GLU A 70 -6.63 28.66 35.41
N LEU A 71 -6.41 27.50 34.81
CA LEU A 71 -7.08 27.05 33.60
C LEU A 71 -7.70 25.68 33.81
N GLU A 72 -8.92 25.51 33.31
CA GLU A 72 -9.52 24.20 33.10
C GLU A 72 -10.08 24.14 31.68
N PHE A 73 -9.68 23.10 30.95
CA PHE A 73 -10.21 22.79 29.63
C PHE A 73 -11.14 21.59 29.74
N ASN A 74 -12.24 21.62 28.99
CA ASN A 74 -13.17 20.51 28.87
C ASN A 74 -13.21 20.02 27.42
N PHE A 75 -12.51 18.92 27.14
CA PHE A 75 -12.40 18.35 25.80
C PHE A 75 -13.46 17.30 25.55
N GLU A 76 -14.17 17.43 24.44
CA GLU A 76 -14.98 16.33 23.90
C GLU A 76 -14.05 15.24 23.36
N ARG A 77 -14.18 14.01 23.86
CA ARG A 77 -13.35 12.86 23.43
C ARG A 77 -13.46 12.51 21.94
N ASN A 78 -14.55 12.90 21.30
CA ASN A 78 -14.72 12.71 19.85
C ASN A 78 -13.91 13.73 19.03
N PHE A 79 -13.57 14.86 19.65
CA PHE A 79 -12.78 15.92 19.03
C PHE A 79 -11.31 15.80 19.40
N PHE A 80 -10.97 15.70 20.69
CA PHE A 80 -9.58 15.64 21.15
C PHE A 80 -9.43 14.63 22.28
N ASP A 81 -8.57 13.63 22.10
CA ASP A 81 -8.35 12.58 23.11
C ASP A 81 -6.91 12.06 23.08
N ALA A 82 -6.54 11.38 24.16
CA ALA A 82 -5.29 10.64 24.32
C ALA A 82 -5.61 9.17 24.64
N LYS A 83 -5.30 8.28 23.70
CA LYS A 83 -5.58 6.85 23.74
C LYS A 83 -4.41 6.06 23.16
N LEU A 84 -4.18 4.89 23.75
CA LEU A 84 -3.32 3.85 23.20
C LEU A 84 -4.18 2.61 22.91
N GLY A 85 -4.60 2.50 21.64
CA GLY A 85 -5.56 1.48 21.23
C GLY A 85 -6.95 1.75 21.82
N SER A 86 -7.41 0.89 22.74
CA SER A 86 -8.72 1.05 23.40
C SER A 86 -8.62 1.61 24.82
N GLU A 87 -7.41 1.85 25.32
CA GLU A 87 -7.17 2.35 26.67
C GLU A 87 -6.87 3.85 26.64
N ASP A 88 -7.40 4.58 27.61
CA ASP A 88 -7.05 5.99 27.80
C ASP A 88 -5.56 6.09 28.15
N ASP A 89 -4.87 6.98 27.46
CA ASP A 89 -3.52 7.42 27.79
C ASP A 89 -3.55 8.83 28.39
N ASP A 90 -2.42 9.30 28.87
CA ASP A 90 -2.28 10.64 29.44
C ASP A 90 -2.05 11.69 28.35
N PHE A 91 -2.61 12.89 28.54
CA PHE A 91 -2.18 14.06 27.79
C PHE A 91 -0.78 14.50 28.24
N PHE A 92 -0.05 15.17 27.37
CA PHE A 92 1.13 15.94 27.75
C PHE A 92 0.81 17.42 27.65
N VAL A 93 1.05 18.17 28.73
CA VAL A 93 0.83 19.61 28.78
C VAL A 93 2.19 20.29 28.87
N LEU A 94 2.46 21.18 27.92
CA LEU A 94 3.66 22.01 27.89
C LEU A 94 3.24 23.47 28.09
N VAL A 95 4.03 24.20 28.89
CA VAL A 95 3.88 25.64 29.11
C VAL A 95 5.19 26.30 28.74
N ASP A 96 5.16 27.17 27.73
CA ASP A 96 6.34 27.78 27.11
C ASP A 96 7.44 26.74 26.75
N GLY A 97 7.01 25.52 26.39
CA GLY A 97 7.87 24.38 26.02
C GLY A 97 8.31 23.48 27.18
N ASP A 98 8.01 23.82 28.43
CA ASP A 98 8.33 23.00 29.61
C ASP A 98 7.12 22.16 30.07
N GLU A 99 7.35 20.89 30.43
CA GLU A 99 6.28 19.98 30.86
C GLU A 99 5.67 20.39 32.21
N LEU A 100 4.34 20.43 32.26
CA LEU A 100 3.55 20.79 33.43
C LEU A 100 2.65 19.62 33.86
N SER A 101 2.62 19.36 35.17
CA SER A 101 1.64 18.43 35.75
C SER A 101 0.25 19.05 35.84
N PHE A 102 -0.78 18.27 35.52
CA PHE A 102 -2.18 18.69 35.59
C PHE A 102 -3.00 17.70 36.43
N THR A 103 -4.23 18.12 36.76
CA THR A 103 -5.26 17.24 37.34
C THR A 103 -6.30 16.93 36.29
N GLU A 104 -6.69 15.68 36.18
CA GLU A 104 -7.70 15.22 35.22
C GLU A 104 -8.94 14.64 35.89
N THR A 105 -10.10 14.95 35.31
CA THR A 105 -11.34 14.20 35.50
C THR A 105 -11.90 13.76 34.15
N LYS A 106 -12.50 12.57 34.08
CA LYS A 106 -12.97 12.01 32.82
C LYS A 106 -14.26 11.22 32.96
N ASP A 107 -15.05 11.23 31.90
CA ASP A 107 -16.20 10.36 31.69
C ASP A 107 -16.15 9.72 30.29
N ASP A 108 -17.25 9.11 29.84
CA ASP A 108 -17.32 8.43 28.53
C ASP A 108 -17.29 9.39 27.33
N SER A 109 -17.53 10.68 27.56
CA SER A 109 -17.73 11.72 26.54
C SER A 109 -16.73 12.87 26.60
N HIS A 110 -16.23 13.18 27.79
CA HIS A 110 -15.35 14.32 28.03
C HIS A 110 -14.13 13.96 28.87
N ARG A 111 -13.06 14.72 28.67
CA ARG A 111 -11.90 14.78 29.56
C ARG A 111 -11.66 16.23 29.92
N SER A 112 -11.66 16.50 31.22
CA SER A 112 -11.41 17.83 31.75
C SER A 112 -10.06 17.84 32.44
N ILE A 113 -9.18 18.76 32.05
CA ILE A 113 -7.86 18.93 32.65
C ILE A 113 -7.75 20.31 33.28
N SER A 114 -7.09 20.40 34.42
CA SER A 114 -6.90 21.65 35.17
C SER A 114 -5.46 21.79 35.67
N PHE A 115 -4.93 23.01 35.58
CA PHE A 115 -3.56 23.32 35.98
C PHE A 115 -3.37 24.82 36.24
N LEU A 116 -2.23 25.17 36.82
CA LEU A 116 -1.84 26.56 37.11
C LEU A 116 -0.70 26.99 36.20
N VAL A 117 -0.71 28.26 35.81
CA VAL A 117 0.34 28.88 34.97
C VAL A 117 0.89 30.13 35.63
N ASP A 118 2.20 30.33 35.48
CA ASP A 118 2.91 31.46 36.06
C ASP A 118 2.66 32.76 35.26
N PRO A 119 2.79 33.94 35.90
CA PRO A 119 2.75 35.21 35.18
C PRO A 119 3.83 35.30 34.11
N GLY A 120 3.44 35.69 32.90
CA GLY A 120 4.35 35.82 31.76
C GLY A 120 4.37 34.62 30.83
N THR A 121 3.58 33.57 31.11
CA THR A 121 3.32 32.50 30.13
C THR A 121 2.60 33.05 28.91
N GLU A 122 3.09 32.65 27.73
CA GLU A 122 2.61 33.09 26.42
C GLU A 122 2.00 31.94 25.61
N GLU A 123 2.48 30.71 25.83
CA GLU A 123 2.06 29.53 25.07
C GLU A 123 1.75 28.35 25.98
N ILE A 124 0.66 27.65 25.66
CA ILE A 124 0.31 26.37 26.25
C ILE A 124 0.07 25.39 25.12
N GLU A 125 0.75 24.26 25.14
CA GLU A 125 0.53 23.17 24.18
C GLU A 125 0.00 21.94 24.91
N ILE A 126 -1.08 21.36 24.40
CA ILE A 126 -1.65 20.12 24.92
C ILE A 126 -1.58 19.09 23.81
N ILE A 127 -0.83 18.02 24.05
CA ILE A 127 -0.56 16.94 23.10
C ILE A 127 -1.44 15.74 23.46
N GLY A 128 -2.17 15.25 22.46
CA GLY A 128 -2.99 14.05 22.55
C GLY A 128 -2.55 12.99 21.55
N SER A 129 -3.45 12.07 21.23
CA SER A 129 -3.23 11.05 20.19
C SER A 129 -4.26 11.12 19.06
N GLU A 130 -5.38 11.81 19.28
CA GLU A 130 -6.47 11.94 18.30
C GLU A 130 -6.99 13.38 18.22
N ILE A 131 -7.11 13.95 17.01
CA ILE A 131 -7.87 15.19 16.72
C ILE A 131 -8.89 14.92 15.61
N ALA A 132 -10.15 15.22 15.84
CA ALA A 132 -11.26 15.10 14.88
C ALA A 132 -11.35 13.73 14.17
N GLY A 133 -10.99 12.66 14.89
CA GLY A 133 -10.96 11.29 14.36
C GLY A 133 -9.70 10.92 13.56
N VAL A 134 -8.75 11.84 13.41
CA VAL A 134 -7.41 11.58 12.90
C VAL A 134 -6.53 11.15 14.07
N SER A 135 -5.89 9.98 13.95
CA SER A 135 -5.01 9.42 14.98
C SER A 135 -3.57 9.39 14.48
N TYR A 136 -2.63 9.87 15.29
CA TYR A 136 -1.19 9.85 14.97
C TYR A 136 -0.70 8.45 14.62
N ILE A 137 -1.18 7.43 15.35
CA ILE A 137 -0.78 6.04 15.15
C ILE A 137 -1.24 5.54 13.78
N LEU A 138 -2.50 5.81 13.42
CA LEU A 138 -3.05 5.36 12.13
C LEU A 138 -2.33 6.00 10.94
N GLU A 139 -1.97 7.28 11.05
CA GLU A 139 -1.17 7.95 10.02
C GLU A 139 0.22 7.33 9.89
N LYS A 140 0.89 7.05 11.01
CA LYS A 140 2.22 6.43 10.97
C LYS A 140 2.17 4.99 10.48
N GLU A 141 1.15 4.23 10.82
CA GLU A 141 0.96 2.88 10.28
C GLU A 141 0.77 2.91 8.76
N ALA A 142 -0.02 3.85 8.23
CA ALA A 142 -0.21 4.01 6.79
C ALA A 142 1.09 4.44 6.08
N GLU A 143 1.86 5.38 6.67
CA GLU A 143 3.17 5.80 6.14
C GLU A 143 4.16 4.63 6.09
N VAL A 144 4.21 3.81 7.15
CA VAL A 144 5.10 2.64 7.22
C VAL A 144 4.69 1.62 6.17
N GLN A 145 3.39 1.35 6.02
CA GLN A 145 2.91 0.41 5.02
C GLN A 145 3.26 0.86 3.59
N ALA A 146 3.08 2.13 3.27
CA ALA A 146 3.45 2.68 1.96
C ALA A 146 4.96 2.57 1.69
N GLN A 147 5.81 2.74 2.70
CA GLN A 147 7.26 2.54 2.57
C GLN A 147 7.63 1.07 2.32
N VAL A 148 6.99 0.14 3.02
CA VAL A 148 7.19 -1.30 2.81
C VAL A 148 6.78 -1.71 1.40
N GLU A 149 5.62 -1.25 0.94
CA GLU A 149 5.14 -1.50 -0.43
C GLU A 149 6.10 -0.93 -1.48
N ALA A 150 6.59 0.30 -1.29
CA ALA A 150 7.56 0.92 -2.20
C ALA A 150 8.92 0.21 -2.21
N GLU A 151 9.38 -0.31 -1.07
CA GLU A 151 10.63 -1.08 -0.98
C GLU A 151 10.48 -2.46 -1.65
N GLU A 152 9.34 -3.13 -1.47
CA GLU A 152 9.04 -4.40 -2.15
C GLU A 152 9.00 -4.23 -3.67
N GLU A 153 8.33 -3.19 -4.18
CA GLU A 153 8.32 -2.86 -5.61
C GLU A 153 9.73 -2.55 -6.15
N ALA A 154 10.56 -1.83 -5.39
CA ALA A 154 11.93 -1.52 -5.79
C ALA A 154 12.82 -2.78 -5.85
N ILE A 155 12.62 -3.73 -4.94
CA ILE A 155 13.33 -5.02 -4.95
C ILE A 155 12.90 -5.83 -6.18
N GLU A 156 11.61 -5.96 -6.46
CA GLU A 156 11.11 -6.70 -7.63
C GLU A 156 11.64 -6.11 -8.95
N GLN A 157 11.63 -4.78 -9.08
CA GLN A 157 12.18 -4.10 -10.25
C GLN A 157 13.69 -4.35 -10.40
N ALA A 158 14.45 -4.27 -9.31
CA ALA A 158 15.89 -4.54 -9.34
C ALA A 158 16.21 -6.00 -9.68
N GLU A 159 15.37 -6.96 -9.28
CA GLU A 159 15.50 -8.36 -9.65
C GLU A 159 15.17 -8.59 -11.14
N ALA A 160 14.10 -7.99 -11.64
CA ALA A 160 13.73 -8.06 -13.06
C ALA A 160 14.80 -7.42 -13.98
N GLU A 161 15.37 -6.29 -13.58
CA GLU A 161 16.48 -5.65 -14.30
C GLU A 161 17.73 -6.52 -14.33
N LYS A 162 18.08 -7.18 -13.21
CA LYS A 162 19.20 -8.13 -13.17
C LYS A 162 18.96 -9.35 -14.03
N GLU A 163 17.75 -9.90 -14.04
CA GLU A 163 17.39 -11.03 -14.91
C GLU A 163 17.51 -10.63 -16.39
N ALA A 164 16.99 -9.46 -16.77
CA ALA A 164 17.13 -8.92 -18.13
C ALA A 164 18.59 -8.68 -18.52
N GLU A 165 19.44 -8.21 -17.60
CA GLU A 165 20.88 -8.05 -17.83
C GLU A 165 21.56 -9.41 -18.07
N ILE A 166 21.25 -10.42 -17.24
CA ILE A 166 21.79 -11.78 -17.40
C ILE A 166 21.38 -12.37 -18.75
N ILE A 167 20.11 -12.21 -19.16
CA ILE A 167 19.61 -12.67 -20.47
C ILE A 167 20.38 -11.98 -21.60
N SER A 168 20.57 -10.65 -21.55
CA SER A 168 21.33 -9.92 -22.56
C SER A 168 22.80 -10.38 -22.66
N ILE A 169 23.42 -10.73 -21.54
CA ILE A 169 24.79 -11.28 -21.53
C ILE A 169 24.81 -12.67 -22.19
N LEU A 170 23.82 -13.53 -21.91
CA LEU A 170 23.71 -14.86 -22.50
C LEU A 170 23.45 -14.81 -24.02
N GLU A 171 22.59 -13.90 -24.49
CA GLU A 171 22.33 -13.71 -25.93
C GLU A 171 23.61 -13.36 -26.70
N LYS A 172 24.47 -12.49 -26.14
CA LYS A 172 25.76 -12.11 -26.75
C LYS A 172 26.76 -13.27 -26.84
N GLN A 173 26.53 -14.37 -26.13
CA GLN A 173 27.39 -15.56 -26.17
C GLN A 173 27.00 -16.54 -27.28
N CYS A 174 25.78 -16.47 -27.83
CA CYS A 174 25.41 -17.28 -28.99
C CYS A 174 26.12 -16.77 -30.26
N GLY A 175 26.68 -17.71 -31.05
CA GLY A 175 27.45 -17.38 -32.25
C GLY A 175 26.57 -16.92 -33.43
N GLU A 176 27.19 -16.35 -34.46
CA GLU A 176 26.50 -15.89 -35.68
C GLU A 176 25.57 -16.98 -36.25
N GLY A 177 24.26 -16.69 -36.33
CA GLY A 177 23.23 -17.60 -36.84
C GLY A 177 22.49 -18.42 -35.79
N THR A 178 22.66 -18.14 -34.49
CA THR A 178 21.91 -18.82 -33.40
C THR A 178 21.20 -17.83 -32.46
N ILE A 179 19.97 -18.15 -32.05
CA ILE A 179 19.14 -17.44 -31.06
C ILE A 179 19.05 -18.26 -29.77
N LEU A 180 18.99 -17.60 -28.62
CA LEU A 180 18.86 -18.24 -27.32
C LEU A 180 17.38 -18.52 -27.01
N GLU A 181 16.98 -19.79 -26.92
CA GLU A 181 15.67 -20.23 -26.43
C GLU A 181 15.85 -21.19 -25.24
N ASP A 182 15.19 -20.93 -24.11
CA ASP A 182 15.23 -21.76 -22.89
C ASP A 182 16.65 -22.11 -22.38
N GLY A 183 17.62 -21.20 -22.57
CA GLY A 183 19.00 -21.40 -22.15
C GLY A 183 19.86 -22.24 -23.12
N VAL A 184 19.37 -22.53 -24.33
CA VAL A 184 20.09 -23.27 -25.38
C VAL A 184 20.15 -22.43 -26.66
N CYS A 185 21.34 -22.30 -27.28
CA CYS A 185 21.46 -21.65 -28.58
C CYS A 185 20.88 -22.56 -29.67
N VAL A 186 19.79 -22.11 -30.31
CA VAL A 186 19.11 -22.78 -31.42
C VAL A 186 19.45 -22.02 -32.71
N LEU A 187 19.54 -22.69 -33.85
CA LEU A 187 19.79 -22.03 -35.14
C LEU A 187 18.56 -21.19 -35.54
N GLU A 188 18.78 -19.91 -35.85
CA GLU A 188 17.72 -19.03 -36.32
C GLU A 188 17.43 -19.35 -37.78
N ASN A 189 16.33 -20.07 -38.03
CA ASN A 189 15.87 -20.51 -39.34
C ASN A 189 16.93 -21.35 -40.10
N PRO A 190 16.78 -22.68 -40.29
CA PRO A 190 17.57 -23.33 -41.30
C PRO A 190 17.19 -22.68 -42.63
N ILE A 191 18.06 -21.82 -43.18
CA ILE A 191 18.06 -21.54 -44.61
C ILE A 191 18.48 -22.85 -45.25
N ILE A 192 17.52 -23.78 -45.34
CA ILE A 192 17.54 -24.75 -46.40
C ILE A 192 17.30 -23.88 -47.63
N GLU A 193 18.38 -23.45 -48.26
CA GLU A 193 18.38 -23.22 -49.69
C GLU A 193 17.96 -24.55 -50.30
N SER A 194 16.65 -24.74 -50.33
CA SER A 194 16.01 -25.87 -50.97
C SER A 194 16.16 -25.59 -52.45
N THR A 195 17.33 -25.95 -53.00
CA THR A 195 17.39 -26.30 -54.42
C THR A 195 16.21 -27.25 -54.65
N PRO A 196 15.27 -26.94 -55.55
CA PRO A 196 14.11 -27.79 -55.74
C PRO A 196 14.62 -29.17 -56.14
N ILE A 197 14.46 -30.17 -55.27
CA ILE A 197 14.69 -31.55 -55.67
C ILE A 197 13.51 -31.91 -56.58
N ASP A 198 13.76 -31.78 -57.88
CA ASP A 198 12.84 -32.19 -58.94
C ASP A 198 12.60 -33.70 -58.80
N SER A 199 11.48 -34.03 -58.14
CA SER A 199 11.05 -35.40 -57.84
C SER A 199 10.25 -36.02 -58.99
N SER A 200 10.15 -35.30 -60.12
CA SER A 200 9.56 -35.77 -61.38
C SER A 200 10.10 -37.13 -61.88
N PRO A 201 11.41 -37.44 -61.84
CA PRO A 201 11.90 -38.71 -62.39
C PRO A 201 11.47 -39.95 -61.58
N LEU A 202 11.18 -39.80 -60.27
CA LEU A 202 10.78 -40.92 -59.40
C LEU A 202 9.29 -41.26 -59.57
N ILE A 203 8.46 -40.24 -59.81
CA ILE A 203 7.03 -40.38 -60.12
C ILE A 203 6.81 -41.03 -61.49
N TYR A 204 7.54 -40.60 -62.52
CA TYR A 204 7.42 -41.23 -63.84
C TYR A 204 7.89 -42.69 -63.85
N GLY A 205 8.88 -43.05 -63.02
CA GLY A 205 9.31 -44.43 -62.85
C GLY A 205 8.24 -45.35 -62.24
N MET A 206 7.50 -44.85 -61.24
CA MET A 206 6.48 -45.64 -60.55
C MET A 206 5.22 -45.87 -61.40
N PHE A 207 4.76 -44.86 -62.14
CA PHE A 207 3.60 -45.01 -63.03
C PHE A 207 3.93 -45.72 -64.35
N GLY A 208 5.15 -45.56 -64.87
CA GLY A 208 5.60 -46.25 -66.08
C GLY A 208 5.66 -47.78 -65.92
N ALA A 209 6.14 -48.26 -64.77
CA ALA A 209 6.23 -49.70 -64.49
C ALA A 209 4.84 -50.35 -64.28
N MET A 210 3.92 -49.65 -63.60
CA MET A 210 2.55 -50.14 -63.39
C MET A 210 1.73 -50.23 -64.69
N GLY A 211 1.90 -49.28 -65.62
CA GLY A 211 1.16 -49.26 -66.88
C GLY A 211 1.53 -50.40 -67.83
N ILE A 212 2.82 -50.73 -67.94
CA ILE A 212 3.29 -51.83 -68.79
C ILE A 212 2.80 -53.18 -68.24
N GLY A 213 2.85 -53.38 -66.91
CA GLY A 213 2.36 -54.59 -66.27
C GLY A 213 0.87 -54.85 -66.57
N LEU A 214 0.03 -53.82 -66.46
CA LEU A 214 -1.41 -53.93 -66.74
C LEU A 214 -1.69 -54.26 -68.21
N ALA A 215 -0.95 -53.66 -69.14
CA ALA A 215 -1.11 -53.93 -70.57
C ALA A 215 -0.75 -55.38 -70.94
N VAL A 216 0.34 -55.93 -70.38
CA VAL A 216 0.73 -57.33 -70.63
C VAL A 216 -0.31 -58.30 -70.07
N VAL A 217 -0.83 -58.03 -68.88
CA VAL A 217 -1.88 -58.87 -68.27
C VAL A 217 -3.15 -58.88 -69.13
N LEU A 218 -3.58 -57.73 -69.66
CA LEU A 218 -4.77 -57.66 -70.52
C LEU A 218 -4.57 -58.37 -71.87
N ILE A 219 -3.37 -58.30 -72.47
CA ILE A 219 -3.06 -59.00 -73.72
C ILE A 219 -3.06 -60.52 -73.49
N LEU A 220 -2.39 -61.01 -72.44
CA LEU A 220 -2.36 -62.43 -72.10
C LEU A 220 -3.76 -62.96 -71.75
N TRP A 221 -4.56 -62.19 -71.02
CA TRP A 221 -5.94 -62.55 -70.70
C TRP A 221 -6.84 -62.59 -71.95
N GLY A 222 -6.66 -61.64 -72.87
CA GLY A 222 -7.39 -61.60 -74.14
C GLY A 222 -7.09 -62.80 -75.06
N ILE A 223 -5.85 -63.25 -75.11
CA ILE A 223 -5.46 -64.44 -75.89
C ILE A 223 -6.00 -65.73 -75.23
N GLY A 224 -5.90 -65.85 -73.90
CA GLY A 224 -6.40 -67.01 -73.17
C GLY A 224 -7.92 -67.19 -73.27
N LYS A 225 -8.69 -66.10 -73.25
CA LYS A 225 -10.15 -66.15 -73.33
C LYS A 225 -10.69 -66.53 -74.71
N ARG A 226 -9.88 -66.39 -75.77
CA ARG A 226 -10.28 -66.69 -77.16
C ARG A 226 -10.03 -68.16 -77.56
N SER A 227 -9.28 -68.92 -76.78
CA SER A 227 -8.87 -70.29 -77.14
C SER A 227 -9.85 -71.40 -76.73
N ASN A 228 -10.90 -71.10 -75.96
CA ASN A 228 -11.89 -72.11 -75.54
C ASN A 228 -13.13 -72.15 -76.47
N LYS A 229 -12.89 -72.35 -77.77
CA LYS A 229 -13.92 -72.84 -78.69
C LYS A 229 -13.79 -74.35 -78.78
N GLU A 230 -14.71 -75.08 -78.15
CA GLU A 230 -14.88 -76.50 -78.48
C GLU A 230 -15.64 -76.65 -79.80
N ILE A 231 -15.13 -77.56 -80.63
CA ILE A 231 -15.54 -77.86 -82.00
C ILE A 231 -16.75 -78.81 -81.95
N PRO A 232 -17.81 -78.63 -82.76
CA PRO A 232 -18.96 -79.54 -82.77
C PRO A 232 -18.67 -80.80 -83.60
N PRO A 233 -19.13 -81.97 -83.13
CA PRO A 233 -19.80 -82.94 -84.03
C PRO A 233 -20.95 -83.67 -83.32
N GLU A 234 -21.92 -84.34 -83.94
CA GLU A 234 -22.49 -84.41 -85.29
C GLU A 234 -23.91 -84.99 -85.08
N LYS A 235 -24.79 -84.71 -86.02
CA LYS A 235 -26.21 -85.04 -86.10
C LYS A 235 -26.50 -86.54 -86.13
N ASN A 236 -27.60 -86.94 -85.46
CA ASN A 236 -28.59 -87.87 -86.00
C ASN A 236 -29.97 -87.20 -85.91
#